data_AF-I1XJU5-F1
#
_entry.id   AF-I1XJU5-F1
#
_cell.length_a   1.000
_cell.length_b   1.000
_cell.length_c   1.000
_cell.angle_alpha   90.00
_cell.angle_beta   90.00
_cell.angle_gamma   90.00
#
_symmetry.space_group_name_H-M   'P 1'
#
loop_
_entity.id
_entity.type
_entity.pdbx_description
1 polymer ?
#
loop_
_entity_poly.entity_id
_entity_poly.type
_entity_poly.pdbx_seq_one_letter_code
_entity_poly.pdbx_strand_id
1 'polypeptide(L)'
;MIGLVLPVLILFLVFYIWLSVKIVRSAVNYSKEVGGNHVLAGWGAGIFMYSLILWDFIPTHAMHQYYCATEGGFTVYKSLEQWKQENPGVAETLTPIDRGPWIKKGNLTQVPLNQRFTWEFESSIHPLKIHERDERLIDSKTGEVLARYVDFNTGVGNPLVADDSLRDYKWWLKVNTCESGNKKRTRPQKYQFNRQMTLFKFLYQKEYN
;
A
#
# COMPACT_ATOMS: atom_id res chain seq x y z
N MET A 1 12.89 24.99 3.54
CA MET A 1 13.51 23.84 4.23
C MET A 1 14.26 22.87 3.31
N ILE A 2 13.87 22.69 2.05
CA ILE A 2 14.50 21.73 1.11
C ILE A 2 16.00 22.00 0.85
N GLY A 3 16.43 23.27 0.85
CA GLY A 3 17.82 23.65 0.53
C GLY A 3 18.89 23.23 1.55
N LEU A 4 18.53 22.91 2.80
CA LEU A 4 19.48 22.47 3.83
C LEU A 4 19.48 20.95 4.06
N VAL A 5 18.36 20.26 3.80
CA VAL A 5 18.23 18.82 4.05
C VAL A 5 19.07 18.01 3.06
N LEU A 6 19.06 18.38 1.79
CA LEU A 6 19.81 17.68 0.75
C LEU A 6 21.33 17.65 0.98
N PRO A 7 22.03 18.78 1.24
CA PRO A 7 23.46 18.74 1.51
C PRO A 7 23.82 17.97 2.79
N VAL A 8 22.95 18.00 3.81
CA VAL A 8 23.12 17.20 5.03
C VAL A 8 23.05 15.70 4.72
N LEU A 9 22.06 15.26 3.94
CA LEU A 9 21.95 13.85 3.52
C LEU A 9 23.16 13.40 2.70
N ILE A 10 23.65 14.26 1.80
CA ILE A 10 24.86 13.97 1.01
C ILE A 10 26.08 13.82 1.92
N LEU A 11 26.24 14.70 2.92
CA LEU A 11 27.34 14.61 3.88
C LEU A 11 27.29 13.31 4.69
N PHE A 12 26.11 12.91 5.18
CA PHE A 12 25.93 11.63 5.85
C PHE A 12 26.25 10.44 4.95
N LEU A 13 25.82 10.47 3.68
CA LEU A 13 26.11 9.42 2.71
C LEU A 13 27.63 9.31 2.44
N VAL A 14 28.30 10.44 2.24
CA VAL A 14 29.76 10.48 2.02
C VAL A 14 30.50 9.95 3.25
N PHE A 15 30.11 10.37 4.45
CA PHE A 15 30.69 9.88 5.69
C PHE A 15 30.47 8.37 5.87
N TYR A 16 29.26 7.88 5.59
CA TYR A 16 28.95 6.46 5.66
C TYR A 16 29.77 5.62 4.68
N ILE A 17 29.93 6.08 3.43
CA ILE A 17 30.77 5.42 2.42
C ILE A 17 32.22 5.38 2.89
N TRP A 18 32.74 6.51 3.39
CA TRP A 18 34.10 6.60 3.92
C TRP A 18 34.33 5.62 5.07
N LEU A 19 33.40 5.58 6.04
CA LEU A 19 33.46 4.67 7.18
C LEU A 19 33.38 3.20 6.74
N SER A 20 32.50 2.88 5.80
CA SER A 20 32.35 1.53 5.23
C SER A 20 33.65 1.05 4.58
N VAL A 21 34.30 1.91 3.78
CA VAL A 21 35.60 1.61 3.17
C VAL A 21 36.69 1.38 4.23
N LYS A 22 36.71 2.18 5.30
CA LYS A 22 37.65 2.00 6.42
C LYS A 22 37.46 0.66 7.12
N ILE A 23 36.21 0.28 7.42
CA ILE A 23 35.87 -0.99 8.08
C ILE A 23 36.29 -2.17 7.19
N VAL A 24 35.92 -2.16 5.91
CA VAL A 24 36.28 -3.23 4.97
C VAL A 24 37.81 -3.36 4.83
N ARG A 25 38.53 -2.24 4.68
CA ARG A 25 40.00 -2.26 4.61
C ARG A 25 40.63 -2.79 5.90
N SER A 26 40.11 -2.39 7.06
CA SER A 26 40.57 -2.89 8.35
C SER A 26 40.39 -4.40 8.47
N ALA A 27 39.21 -4.92 8.11
CA ALA A 27 38.92 -6.35 8.11
C ALA A 27 39.85 -7.14 7.17
N VAL A 28 40.11 -6.62 5.96
CA VAL A 28 41.04 -7.23 5.00
C VAL A 28 42.46 -7.24 5.54
N ASN A 29 42.95 -6.12 6.09
CA ASN A 29 44.32 -6.01 6.61
C ASN A 29 44.53 -6.92 7.82
N TYR A 30 43.60 -6.87 8.78
CA TYR A 30 43.62 -7.77 9.94
C TYR A 30 43.63 -9.23 9.50
N SER A 31 42.79 -9.61 8.53
CA SER A 31 42.77 -10.98 8.01
C SER A 31 44.08 -11.39 7.35
N LYS A 32 44.81 -10.47 6.70
CA LYS A 32 46.15 -10.76 6.15
C LYS A 32 47.19 -11.00 7.25
N GLU A 33 47.15 -10.21 8.32
CA GLU A 33 48.08 -10.32 9.46
C GLU A 33 47.94 -11.66 10.18
N VAL A 34 46.72 -12.15 10.34
CA VAL A 34 46.45 -13.45 10.99
C VAL A 34 46.49 -14.66 10.04
N GLY A 35 46.89 -14.45 8.77
CA GLY A 35 47.00 -15.52 7.77
C GLY A 35 45.67 -16.09 7.26
N GLY A 36 44.56 -15.36 7.42
CA GLY A 36 43.22 -15.78 7.01
C GLY A 36 42.87 -15.44 5.54
N ASN A 37 41.66 -15.84 5.13
CA ASN A 37 41.13 -15.52 3.80
C ASN A 37 40.61 -14.08 3.74
N HIS A 38 41.50 -13.16 3.36
CA HIS A 38 41.23 -11.73 3.25
C HIS A 38 40.12 -11.37 2.25
N VAL A 39 39.88 -12.20 1.22
CA VAL A 39 38.76 -12.00 0.28
C VAL A 39 37.44 -12.23 0.99
N LEU A 40 37.32 -13.32 1.76
CA LEU A 40 36.13 -13.63 2.54
C LEU A 40 35.88 -12.58 3.63
N ALA A 41 36.94 -12.11 4.31
CA ALA A 41 36.82 -11.04 5.31
C ALA A 41 36.31 -9.73 4.71
N GLY A 42 36.80 -9.35 3.52
CA GLY A 42 36.32 -8.18 2.79
C GLY A 42 34.84 -8.29 2.39
N TRP A 43 34.43 -9.44 1.84
CA TRP A 43 33.03 -9.70 1.52
C TRP A 43 32.13 -9.71 2.76
N GLY A 44 32.55 -10.37 3.84
CA GLY A 44 31.81 -10.40 5.10
C GLY A 44 31.58 -9.01 5.69
N ALA A 45 32.63 -8.19 5.76
CA ALA A 45 32.52 -6.80 6.21
C ALA A 45 31.66 -5.94 5.27
N GLY A 46 31.78 -6.14 3.95
CA GLY A 46 30.96 -5.44 2.96
C GLY A 46 29.48 -5.77 3.08
N ILE A 47 29.13 -7.06 3.18
CA ILE A 47 27.75 -7.53 3.37
C ILE A 47 27.20 -7.01 4.70
N PHE A 48 27.98 -7.04 5.78
CA PHE A 48 27.57 -6.49 7.07
C PHE A 48 27.21 -5.01 6.97
N MET A 49 28.09 -4.20 6.38
CA MET A 49 27.84 -2.77 6.22
C MET A 49 26.60 -2.52 5.35
N TYR A 50 26.51 -3.19 4.20
CA TYR A 50 25.36 -3.08 3.28
C TYR A 50 24.04 -3.45 3.97
N SER A 51 24.06 -4.49 4.80
CA SER A 51 22.89 -4.94 5.54
C SER A 51 22.37 -3.87 6.51
N LEU A 52 23.20 -2.97 7.05
CA LEU A 52 22.74 -1.88 7.91
C LEU A 52 21.82 -0.87 7.20
N ILE A 53 21.94 -0.71 5.89
CA ILE A 53 21.06 0.18 5.11
C ILE A 53 19.77 -0.55 4.70
N LEU A 54 19.90 -1.83 4.35
CA LEU A 54 18.84 -2.64 3.75
C LEU A 54 18.21 -3.66 4.69
N TRP A 55 18.46 -3.54 6.00
CA TRP A 55 17.94 -4.47 6.99
C TRP A 55 16.41 -4.59 6.92
N ASP A 56 15.71 -3.53 6.51
CA ASP A 56 14.27 -3.47 6.39
C ASP A 56 13.74 -3.91 5.02
N PHE A 57 14.60 -4.17 4.03
CA PHE A 57 14.18 -4.56 2.69
C PHE A 57 13.42 -5.89 2.68
N ILE A 58 14.06 -6.94 3.20
CA ILE A 58 13.49 -8.29 3.26
C ILE A 58 12.21 -8.31 4.09
N PRO A 59 12.17 -7.84 5.36
CA PRO A 59 10.97 -7.93 6.17
C PRO A 59 9.83 -7.07 5.60
N THR A 60 10.12 -5.93 4.97
CA THR A 60 9.06 -5.11 4.34
C THR A 60 8.40 -5.84 3.17
N HIS A 61 9.19 -6.44 2.29
CA HIS A 61 8.66 -7.19 1.15
C HIS A 61 7.94 -8.46 1.60
N ALA A 62 8.48 -9.17 2.60
CA ALA A 62 7.84 -10.36 3.16
C ALA A 62 6.50 -10.03 3.81
N MET A 63 6.43 -8.97 4.62
CA MET A 63 5.17 -8.54 5.25
C MET A 63 4.16 -8.03 4.23
N HIS A 64 4.59 -7.27 3.21
CA HIS A 64 3.70 -6.83 2.13
C HIS A 64 3.10 -8.03 1.39
N GLN A 65 3.92 -9.02 1.02
CA GLN A 65 3.44 -10.25 0.39
C GLN A 65 2.49 -11.03 1.30
N TYR A 66 2.80 -11.13 2.59
CA TYR A 66 1.93 -11.76 3.58
C TYR A 66 0.55 -11.08 3.62
N TYR A 67 0.49 -9.77 3.86
CA TYR A 67 -0.78 -9.03 3.91
C TYR A 67 -1.57 -9.12 2.61
N CYS A 68 -0.90 -9.00 1.47
CA CYS A 68 -1.55 -9.17 0.17
C CYS A 68 -2.11 -10.58 -0.05
N ALA A 69 -1.50 -11.61 0.54
CA ALA A 69 -1.96 -12.99 0.42
C ALA A 69 -3.07 -13.35 1.42
N THR A 70 -3.04 -12.77 2.62
CA THR A 70 -3.97 -13.12 3.71
C THR A 70 -5.18 -12.20 3.80
N GLU A 71 -4.99 -10.90 3.57
CA GLU A 71 -6.00 -9.86 3.82
C GLU A 71 -6.35 -9.08 2.55
N GLY A 72 -5.45 -9.07 1.56
CA GLY A 72 -5.61 -8.33 0.32
C GLY A 72 -6.65 -8.94 -0.63
N GLY A 73 -7.33 -8.06 -1.35
CA GLY A 73 -8.12 -8.39 -2.53
C GLY A 73 -9.59 -8.02 -2.44
N PHE A 74 -10.36 -8.52 -3.40
CA PHE A 74 -11.78 -8.21 -3.57
C PHE A 74 -12.66 -9.37 -3.08
N THR A 75 -13.57 -9.06 -2.16
CA THR A 75 -14.58 -9.98 -1.62
C THR A 75 -15.97 -9.41 -1.85
N VAL A 76 -16.88 -10.23 -2.38
CA VAL A 76 -18.31 -9.91 -2.51
C VAL A 76 -19.06 -10.72 -1.47
N TYR A 77 -19.66 -10.03 -0.50
CA TYR A 77 -20.50 -10.68 0.52
C TYR A 77 -21.93 -10.85 0.04
N LYS A 78 -22.44 -9.83 -0.67
CA LYS A 78 -23.81 -9.83 -1.21
C LYS A 78 -23.79 -9.34 -2.65
N SER A 79 -24.34 -10.18 -3.54
CA SER A 79 -24.53 -9.79 -4.94
C SER A 79 -25.66 -8.79 -5.07
N LEU A 80 -25.70 -8.08 -6.20
CA LEU A 80 -26.77 -7.14 -6.46
C LEU A 80 -28.14 -7.84 -6.55
N GLU A 81 -28.23 -8.93 -7.30
CA GLU A 81 -29.49 -9.67 -7.48
C GLU A 81 -30.04 -10.17 -6.14
N GLN A 82 -29.15 -10.67 -5.27
CA GLN A 82 -29.53 -11.08 -3.93
C GLN A 82 -30.05 -9.90 -3.11
N TRP A 83 -29.38 -8.75 -3.16
CA TRP A 83 -29.85 -7.56 -2.45
C TRP A 83 -31.22 -7.06 -2.96
N LYS A 84 -31.46 -7.08 -4.29
CA LYS A 84 -32.75 -6.74 -4.90
C LYS A 84 -33.87 -7.68 -4.45
N GLN A 85 -33.59 -8.99 -4.39
CA GLN A 85 -34.55 -9.98 -3.93
C GLN A 85 -34.96 -9.76 -2.47
N GLU A 86 -34.02 -9.35 -1.62
CA GLU A 86 -34.26 -9.03 -0.21
C GLU A 86 -34.95 -7.66 -0.01
N ASN A 87 -34.89 -6.77 -1.00
CA ASN A 87 -35.44 -5.41 -0.94
C ASN A 87 -36.30 -5.10 -2.19
N PRO A 88 -37.42 -5.82 -2.39
CA PRO A 88 -38.25 -5.67 -3.60
C PRO A 88 -38.83 -4.26 -3.68
N GLY A 89 -38.78 -3.64 -4.87
CA GLY A 89 -39.31 -2.31 -5.13
C GLY A 89 -38.45 -1.15 -4.63
N VAL A 90 -37.35 -1.42 -3.91
CA VAL A 90 -36.45 -0.36 -3.42
C VAL A 90 -35.49 0.09 -4.51
N ALA A 91 -34.95 -0.84 -5.29
CA ALA A 91 -33.93 -0.56 -6.30
C ALA A 91 -34.38 0.50 -7.33
N GLU A 92 -35.66 0.47 -7.69
CA GLU A 92 -36.30 1.35 -8.66
C GLU A 92 -36.48 2.78 -8.14
N THR A 93 -36.47 2.96 -6.82
CA THR A 93 -36.60 4.28 -6.18
C THR A 93 -35.27 5.00 -5.99
N LEU A 94 -34.15 4.29 -6.15
CA LEU A 94 -32.82 4.84 -5.88
C LEU A 94 -32.36 5.73 -7.03
N THR A 95 -31.95 6.95 -6.70
CA THR A 95 -31.38 7.88 -7.67
C THR A 95 -29.91 8.12 -7.36
N PRO A 96 -29.02 8.02 -8.37
CA PRO A 96 -27.60 8.22 -8.17
C PRO A 96 -27.34 9.66 -7.73
N ILE A 97 -26.46 9.83 -6.75
CA ILE A 97 -25.92 11.14 -6.40
C ILE A 97 -24.72 11.41 -7.31
N ASP A 98 -24.81 12.44 -8.13
CA ASP A 98 -23.64 12.93 -8.85
C ASP A 98 -22.75 13.75 -7.89
N ARG A 99 -21.46 13.44 -7.86
CA ARG A 99 -20.46 14.07 -6.99
C ARG A 99 -20.88 14.21 -5.52
N GLY A 100 -21.22 13.08 -4.88
CA GLY A 100 -21.52 13.04 -3.45
C GLY A 100 -20.41 13.67 -2.59
N PRO A 101 -20.74 14.34 -1.47
CA PRO A 101 -19.76 14.97 -0.61
C PRO A 101 -18.83 13.94 0.02
N TRP A 102 -17.57 14.30 0.20
CA TRP A 102 -16.60 13.49 0.90
C TRP A 102 -16.72 13.79 2.40
N ILE A 103 -17.31 12.86 3.14
CA ILE A 103 -17.56 13.02 4.58
C ILE A 103 -16.42 12.33 5.33
N LYS A 104 -15.51 13.10 5.92
CA LYS A 104 -14.40 12.57 6.74
C LYS A 104 -14.85 12.36 8.19
N LYS A 105 -14.58 11.17 8.73
CA LYS A 105 -14.80 10.77 10.12
C LYS A 105 -13.53 10.09 10.65
N GLY A 106 -12.57 10.89 11.10
CA GLY A 106 -11.25 10.38 11.49
C GLY A 106 -10.52 9.76 10.29
N ASN A 107 -10.14 8.48 10.40
CA ASN A 107 -9.46 7.73 9.33
C ASN A 107 -10.44 7.15 8.28
N LEU A 108 -11.74 7.23 8.54
CA LEU A 108 -12.79 6.78 7.65
C LEU A 108 -13.26 7.94 6.78
N THR A 109 -13.41 7.71 5.48
CA THR A 109 -14.10 8.63 4.59
C THR A 109 -15.29 7.93 3.95
N GLN A 110 -16.43 8.62 3.97
CA GLN A 110 -17.69 8.12 3.43
C GLN A 110 -18.10 8.98 2.23
N VAL A 111 -18.51 8.34 1.15
CA VAL A 111 -19.04 8.98 -0.06
C VAL A 111 -20.38 8.32 -0.38
N PRO A 112 -21.51 9.00 -0.14
CA PRO A 112 -22.82 8.46 -0.49
C PRO A 112 -22.95 8.33 -2.00
N LEU A 113 -23.37 7.14 -2.46
CA LEU A 113 -23.57 6.84 -3.88
C LEU A 113 -25.01 7.14 -4.32
N ASN A 114 -25.96 6.90 -3.42
CA ASN A 114 -27.38 7.22 -3.51
C ASN A 114 -27.98 7.26 -2.09
N GLN A 115 -29.31 7.23 -1.97
CA GLN A 115 -30.01 7.26 -0.67
C GLN A 115 -29.75 6.02 0.20
N ARG A 116 -29.19 4.95 -0.37
CA ARG A 116 -29.11 3.64 0.27
C ARG A 116 -27.71 3.07 0.38
N PHE A 117 -26.80 3.40 -0.53
CA PHE A 117 -25.45 2.89 -0.51
C PHE A 117 -24.42 3.97 -0.26
N THR A 118 -23.44 3.64 0.58
CA THR A 118 -22.27 4.46 0.86
C THR A 118 -21.02 3.69 0.43
N TRP A 119 -20.13 4.37 -0.28
CA TRP A 119 -18.77 3.92 -0.44
C TRP A 119 -17.94 4.45 0.73
N GLU A 120 -17.40 3.55 1.53
CA GLU A 120 -16.48 3.89 2.61
C GLU A 120 -15.07 3.49 2.22
N PHE A 121 -14.10 4.28 2.63
CA PHE A 121 -12.72 3.84 2.61
C PHE A 121 -11.98 4.31 3.85
N GLU A 122 -11.20 3.39 4.38
CA GLU A 122 -10.40 3.54 5.59
C GLU A 122 -8.93 3.36 5.22
N SER A 123 -8.07 4.20 5.80
CA SER A 123 -6.62 4.09 5.62
C SER A 123 -5.97 3.80 6.96
N SER A 124 -5.18 2.74 7.02
CA SER A 124 -4.45 2.31 8.22
C SER A 124 -2.96 2.12 7.90
N ILE A 125 -2.11 2.15 8.93
CA ILE A 125 -0.66 1.95 8.79
C ILE A 125 -0.25 0.78 9.68
N HIS A 126 0.32 -0.24 9.05
CA HIS A 126 0.88 -1.44 9.67
C HIS A 126 2.38 -1.28 9.98
N PRO A 127 2.98 -2.21 10.74
CA PRO A 127 4.42 -2.23 10.95
C PRO A 127 5.19 -2.15 9.63
N LEU A 128 6.37 -1.56 9.68
CA LEU A 128 7.17 -1.26 8.49
C LEU A 128 6.44 -0.32 7.50
N LYS A 129 5.61 0.62 7.98
CA LYS A 129 4.94 1.62 7.11
C LYS A 129 4.25 0.98 5.90
N ILE A 130 3.62 -0.16 6.10
CA ILE A 130 2.76 -0.75 5.09
C ILE A 130 1.41 -0.08 5.24
N HIS A 131 0.97 0.67 4.24
CA HIS A 131 -0.32 1.32 4.22
C HIS A 131 -1.35 0.33 3.72
N GLU A 132 -2.41 0.17 4.49
CA GLU A 132 -3.61 -0.52 4.09
C GLU A 132 -4.62 0.52 3.58
N ARG A 133 -5.28 0.16 2.48
CA ARG A 133 -6.45 0.87 1.97
C ARG A 133 -7.59 -0.12 1.90
N ASP A 134 -8.55 0.03 2.81
CA ASP A 134 -9.73 -0.81 2.90
C ASP A 134 -10.94 -0.03 2.37
N GLU A 135 -11.53 -0.50 1.28
CA GLU A 135 -12.71 0.09 0.66
C GLU A 135 -13.91 -0.83 0.80
N ARG A 136 -15.02 -0.28 1.29
CA ARG A 136 -16.25 -1.02 1.59
C ARG A 136 -17.42 -0.37 0.87
N LEU A 137 -18.26 -1.20 0.26
CA LEU A 137 -19.57 -0.79 -0.23
C LEU A 137 -20.60 -1.23 0.81
N ILE A 138 -21.29 -0.28 1.41
CA ILE A 138 -22.16 -0.52 2.56
C ILE A 138 -23.58 -0.10 2.22
N ASP A 139 -24.55 -0.90 2.66
CA ASP A 139 -25.95 -0.51 2.77
C ASP A 139 -26.12 0.42 3.99
N SER A 140 -26.34 1.70 3.76
CA SER A 140 -26.42 2.74 4.79
C SER A 140 -27.61 2.56 5.75
N LYS A 141 -28.65 1.78 5.37
CA LYS A 141 -29.82 1.53 6.23
C LYS A 141 -29.57 0.37 7.18
N THR A 142 -28.94 -0.70 6.71
CA THR A 142 -28.70 -1.92 7.51
C THR A 142 -27.32 -1.94 8.16
N GLY A 143 -26.38 -1.16 7.64
CA GLY A 143 -24.95 -1.22 8.01
C GLY A 143 -24.22 -2.41 7.41
N GLU A 144 -24.84 -3.17 6.51
CA GLU A 144 -24.26 -4.37 5.95
C GLU A 144 -23.22 -4.06 4.87
N VAL A 145 -22.05 -4.70 4.94
CA VAL A 145 -21.02 -4.61 3.91
C VAL A 145 -21.36 -5.55 2.76
N LEU A 146 -21.64 -4.99 1.59
CA LEU A 146 -22.02 -5.74 0.38
C LEU A 146 -20.79 -6.24 -0.37
N ALA A 147 -19.74 -5.42 -0.41
CA ALA A 147 -18.47 -5.75 -1.03
C ALA A 147 -17.32 -5.04 -0.33
N ARG A 148 -16.14 -5.65 -0.32
CA ARG A 148 -14.91 -5.10 0.27
C ARG A 148 -13.74 -5.30 -0.66
N TYR A 149 -12.88 -4.30 -0.77
CA TYR A 149 -11.61 -4.34 -1.47
C TYR A 149 -10.50 -3.83 -0.56
N VAL A 150 -9.53 -4.68 -0.27
CA VAL A 150 -8.36 -4.32 0.54
C VAL A 150 -7.12 -4.32 -0.33
N ASP A 151 -6.30 -3.29 -0.22
CA ASP A 151 -5.01 -3.20 -0.91
C ASP A 151 -3.92 -2.73 0.04
N PHE A 152 -2.71 -3.22 -0.19
CA PHE A 152 -1.54 -2.87 0.61
C PHE A 152 -0.46 -2.28 -0.28
N ASN A 153 0.18 -1.23 0.24
CA ASN A 153 1.34 -0.62 -0.37
C ASN A 153 2.35 -0.23 0.69
N THR A 154 3.58 0.02 0.30
CA THR A 154 4.55 0.65 1.20
C THR A 154 4.42 2.16 0.96
N GLY A 155 4.08 2.94 1.98
CA GLY A 155 3.83 4.39 1.85
C GLY A 155 5.07 5.24 1.59
N VAL A 156 6.06 4.68 0.90
CA VAL A 156 7.28 5.33 0.45
C VAL A 156 6.90 6.31 -0.66
N GLY A 157 6.81 7.58 -0.28
CA GLY A 157 6.50 8.70 -1.16
C GLY A 157 7.59 8.99 -2.19
N ASN A 158 7.38 10.05 -2.98
CA ASN A 158 8.43 10.56 -3.86
C ASN A 158 9.58 11.11 -3.00
N PRO A 159 10.84 10.66 -3.17
CA PRO A 159 11.98 11.14 -2.39
C PRO A 159 12.20 12.67 -2.51
N LEU A 160 11.66 13.31 -3.55
CA LEU A 160 11.77 14.76 -3.76
C LEU A 160 10.67 15.58 -3.07
N VAL A 161 9.65 14.92 -2.52
CA VAL A 161 8.47 15.53 -1.88
C VAL A 161 8.13 14.84 -0.54
N ALA A 162 9.02 13.99 -0.03
CA ALA A 162 8.78 13.20 1.17
C ALA A 162 8.86 14.07 2.44
N ASP A 163 7.76 14.14 3.19
CA ASP A 163 7.57 15.13 4.26
C ASP A 163 8.03 14.64 5.65
N ASP A 164 8.01 13.33 5.97
CA ASP A 164 8.00 12.93 7.40
C ASP A 164 9.04 11.87 7.89
N SER A 165 9.75 11.10 7.05
CA SER A 165 10.79 10.19 7.57
C SER A 165 11.93 9.79 6.60
N LEU A 166 13.10 9.43 7.15
CA LEU A 166 14.23 8.88 6.41
C LEU A 166 13.89 7.61 5.60
N ARG A 167 12.87 6.86 6.03
CA ARG A 167 12.41 5.65 5.34
C ARG A 167 11.71 5.98 4.02
N ASP A 168 11.10 7.16 3.88
CA ASP A 168 10.36 7.55 2.67
C ASP A 168 11.31 7.91 1.51
N TYR A 169 12.61 8.07 1.79
CA TYR A 169 13.68 8.21 0.80
C TYR A 169 14.23 6.86 0.30
N LYS A 170 13.88 5.75 0.97
CA LYS A 170 14.33 4.40 0.61
C LYS A 170 13.50 3.86 -0.57
N TRP A 171 13.78 4.35 -1.77
CA TRP A 171 13.05 3.97 -2.98
C TRP A 171 13.04 2.45 -3.25
N TRP A 172 14.05 1.72 -2.78
CA TRP A 172 14.11 0.26 -2.86
C TRP A 172 13.06 -0.45 -2.00
N LEU A 173 12.40 0.23 -1.07
CA LEU A 173 11.28 -0.30 -0.30
C LEU A 173 9.93 -0.09 -0.99
N LYS A 174 9.89 0.63 -2.12
CA LYS A 174 8.63 1.01 -2.77
C LYS A 174 7.96 -0.18 -3.46
N VAL A 175 6.84 -0.61 -2.90
CA VAL A 175 5.89 -1.57 -3.46
C VAL A 175 4.52 -0.92 -3.57
N ASN A 176 3.94 -0.91 -4.78
CA ASN A 176 2.80 -0.06 -5.11
C ASN A 176 1.44 -0.60 -4.69
N THR A 177 1.10 -1.83 -5.09
CA THR A 177 -0.21 -2.45 -4.81
C THR A 177 -0.02 -3.95 -4.79
N CYS A 178 -0.94 -4.67 -4.15
CA CYS A 178 -0.98 -6.14 -4.22
C CYS A 178 -1.11 -6.65 -5.66
N GLU A 179 -1.72 -5.87 -6.55
CA GLU A 179 -1.99 -6.27 -7.93
C GLU A 179 -0.80 -6.03 -8.90
N SER A 180 0.18 -5.22 -8.49
CA SER A 180 1.30 -4.78 -9.35
C SER A 180 2.20 -5.94 -9.85
N GLY A 181 2.21 -7.09 -9.17
CA GLY A 181 2.98 -8.26 -9.57
C GLY A 181 2.33 -9.16 -10.63
N ASN A 182 1.03 -9.02 -10.91
CA ASN A 182 0.29 -9.97 -11.76
C ASN A 182 0.05 -9.43 -13.18
N LYS A 183 1.10 -9.41 -14.01
CA LYS A 183 1.05 -8.98 -15.42
C LYS A 183 0.09 -9.79 -16.30
N LYS A 184 -0.36 -10.97 -15.85
CA LYS A 184 -1.26 -11.86 -16.60
C LYS A 184 -2.75 -11.62 -16.29
N ARG A 185 -3.07 -10.79 -15.29
CA ARG A 185 -4.46 -10.53 -14.91
C ARG A 185 -5.09 -9.55 -15.89
N THR A 186 -6.02 -10.03 -16.72
CA THR A 186 -6.74 -9.21 -17.70
C THR A 186 -7.70 -8.21 -17.06
N ARG A 187 -8.14 -8.43 -15.82
CA ARG A 187 -8.99 -7.52 -15.03
C ARG A 187 -8.52 -7.44 -13.57
N PRO A 188 -7.92 -6.33 -13.15
CA PRO A 188 -7.56 -6.09 -11.75
C PRO A 188 -8.79 -6.22 -10.82
N GLN A 189 -8.63 -6.76 -9.62
CA GLN A 189 -9.69 -6.84 -8.60
C GLN A 189 -10.23 -5.45 -8.26
N LYS A 190 -9.37 -4.42 -8.27
CA LYS A 190 -9.81 -3.04 -8.12
C LYS A 190 -10.85 -2.64 -9.17
N TYR A 191 -10.64 -3.06 -10.42
CA TYR A 191 -11.60 -2.82 -11.50
C TYR A 191 -12.93 -3.54 -11.24
N GLN A 192 -12.89 -4.77 -10.73
CA GLN A 192 -14.11 -5.53 -10.40
C GLN A 192 -14.91 -4.87 -9.26
N PHE A 193 -14.23 -4.40 -8.21
CA PHE A 193 -14.85 -3.63 -7.14
C PHE A 193 -15.48 -2.33 -7.66
N ASN A 194 -14.76 -1.54 -8.47
CA ASN A 194 -15.28 -0.30 -9.04
C ASN A 194 -16.50 -0.57 -9.95
N ARG A 195 -16.50 -1.67 -10.70
CA ARG A 195 -17.65 -2.11 -11.49
C ARG A 195 -18.84 -2.45 -10.60
N GLN A 196 -18.64 -3.22 -9.53
CA GLN A 196 -19.68 -3.54 -8.55
C GLN A 196 -20.28 -2.25 -7.96
N MET A 197 -19.43 -1.34 -7.49
CA MET A 197 -19.84 -0.05 -6.95
C MET A 197 -20.65 0.78 -7.95
N THR A 198 -20.24 0.78 -9.23
CA THR A 198 -20.97 1.46 -10.30
C THR A 198 -22.34 0.83 -10.53
N LEU A 199 -22.45 -0.49 -10.48
CA LEU A 199 -23.77 -1.17 -10.55
C LEU A 199 -24.66 -0.67 -9.41
N PHE A 200 -24.20 -0.75 -8.16
CA PHE A 200 -24.96 -0.28 -7.00
C PHE A 200 -25.28 1.22 -7.02
N LYS A 201 -24.44 2.05 -7.63
CA LYS A 201 -24.73 3.48 -7.83
C LYS A 201 -25.88 3.69 -8.83
N PHE A 202 -25.86 2.97 -9.95
CA PHE A 202 -26.73 3.19 -11.10
C PHE A 202 -27.78 2.08 -11.31
N LEU A 203 -28.24 1.44 -10.24
CA LEU A 203 -29.12 0.25 -10.30
C LEU A 203 -30.31 0.37 -11.24
N TYR A 204 -30.85 1.56 -11.39
CA TYR A 204 -32.00 1.82 -12.23
C TYR A 204 -31.66 2.11 -13.70
N GLN A 205 -30.54 2.78 -13.99
CA GLN A 205 -30.27 3.29 -15.35
C GLN A 205 -29.78 2.24 -16.35
N LYS A 206 -29.39 1.06 -15.88
CA LYS A 206 -28.80 0.02 -16.72
C LYS A 206 -29.79 -1.05 -17.21
N GLU A 207 -31.00 -1.08 -16.65
CA GLU A 207 -32.06 -2.01 -17.08
C GLU A 207 -32.96 -1.41 -18.17
N TYR A 208 -32.88 -0.09 -18.40
CA TYR A 208 -33.74 0.65 -19.33
C TYR A 208 -32.99 1.32 -20.51
N ASN A 209 -31.71 0.99 -20.71
CA ASN A 209 -30.90 1.34 -21.90
C ASN A 209 -30.17 0.10 -22.41
#